data_AF-A0A1F4Z7G4-F1
#
_entry.id   AF-A0A1F4Z7G4-F1
#
_cell.length_a   1.000
_cell.length_b   1.000
_cell.length_c   1.000
_cell.angle_alpha   90.00
_cell.angle_beta   90.00
_cell.angle_gamma   90.00
#
_symmetry.space_group_name_H-M   'P 1'
#
loop_
_entity.id
_entity.type
_entity.pdbx_description
1 polymer ?
#
loop_
_entity_poly.entity_id
_entity_poly.type
_entity_poly.pdbx_seq_one_letter_code
_entity_poly.pdbx_strand_id
1 'polypeptide(L)'
;MRLPKASYGGISRWLAQLIVIFGLGASYAVPYFAVSVKEAYENREWIKTGLAAYEIDEWKHENIAMHLAVRWRNQGFKPPHAAIWVGNGFDPEEAGKWNNGGFAPYEAILWRDNGFTPDEAAAWKANGFYYSEANLWKANNVSPADAGIRKKKGEWPK
;
A
#
# COMPACT_ATOMS: atom_id res chain seq x y z
N MET A 1 -22.21 -62.90 -51.80
CA MET A 1 -21.20 -62.31 -50.89
C MET A 1 -21.49 -60.82 -50.76
N ARG A 2 -22.15 -60.37 -49.69
CA ARG A 2 -22.38 -58.95 -49.40
C ARG A 2 -21.42 -58.55 -48.27
N LEU A 3 -20.48 -57.65 -48.56
CA LEU A 3 -19.63 -57.07 -47.53
C LEU A 3 -20.48 -56.16 -46.63
N PRO A 4 -20.33 -56.20 -45.29
CA PRO A 4 -21.02 -55.27 -44.42
C PRO A 4 -20.50 -53.85 -44.69
N LYS A 5 -21.41 -52.91 -44.92
CA LYS A 5 -21.06 -51.48 -44.94
C LYS A 5 -20.63 -51.10 -43.52
N ALA A 6 -19.37 -50.71 -43.36
CA ALA A 6 -18.92 -50.08 -42.14
C ALA A 6 -19.72 -48.78 -41.95
N SER A 7 -20.65 -48.80 -41.00
CA SER A 7 -21.31 -47.59 -40.52
C SER A 7 -20.27 -46.85 -39.70
N TYR A 8 -19.52 -45.93 -40.32
CA TYR A 8 -18.76 -44.96 -39.57
C TYR A 8 -19.79 -44.09 -38.84
N GLY A 9 -19.93 -44.30 -37.53
CA GLY A 9 -20.75 -43.48 -36.65
C GLY A 9 -20.21 -42.05 -36.69
N GLY A 10 -20.74 -41.24 -37.61
CA GLY A 10 -20.35 -39.85 -37.78
C GLY A 10 -20.68 -39.04 -36.53
N ILE A 11 -19.84 -38.04 -36.25
CA ILE A 11 -20.06 -37.09 -35.15
C ILE A 11 -21.42 -36.41 -35.37
N SER A 12 -22.34 -36.57 -34.42
CA SER A 12 -23.66 -35.92 -34.49
C SER A 12 -23.51 -34.40 -34.39
N ARG A 13 -24.46 -33.64 -34.95
CA ARG A 13 -24.43 -32.16 -34.88
C ARG A 13 -24.31 -31.65 -33.43
N TRP A 14 -24.99 -32.30 -32.49
CA TRP A 14 -24.92 -32.00 -31.06
C TRP A 14 -23.53 -32.28 -30.47
N LEU A 15 -22.93 -33.43 -30.79
CA LEU A 15 -21.58 -33.76 -30.33
C LEU A 15 -20.54 -32.80 -30.92
N ALA A 16 -20.70 -32.40 -32.19
CA ALA A 16 -19.86 -31.39 -32.83
C ALA A 16 -19.99 -30.01 -32.13
N GLN A 17 -21.21 -29.59 -31.80
CA GLN A 17 -21.45 -28.36 -31.03
C GLN A 17 -20.78 -28.40 -29.67
N LEU A 18 -20.86 -29.52 -28.94
CA LEU A 18 -20.17 -29.69 -27.66
C LEU A 18 -18.66 -29.60 -27.81
N ILE A 19 -18.06 -30.30 -28.79
CA ILE A 19 -16.61 -30.26 -29.03
C ILE A 19 -16.14 -28.82 -29.30
N VAL A 20 -16.89 -28.06 -30.10
CA VAL A 20 -16.57 -26.65 -30.36
C VAL A 20 -16.69 -25.81 -29.08
N ILE A 21 -17.77 -25.96 -28.30
CA ILE A 21 -17.97 -25.22 -27.04
C ILE A 21 -16.86 -25.53 -26.05
N PHE A 22 -16.53 -26.81 -25.84
CA PHE A 22 -15.44 -27.22 -24.96
C PHE A 22 -14.08 -26.76 -25.48
N GLY A 23 -13.84 -26.83 -26.79
CA GLY A 23 -12.60 -26.35 -27.41
C GLY A 23 -12.40 -24.84 -27.21
N LEU A 24 -13.45 -24.04 -27.43
CA LEU A 24 -13.43 -22.60 -27.18
C LEU A 24 -13.25 -22.31 -25.68
N GLY A 25 -14.00 -22.99 -24.81
CA GLY A 25 -13.86 -22.85 -23.36
C GLY A 25 -12.45 -23.19 -22.87
N ALA A 26 -11.90 -24.30 -23.32
CA ALA A 26 -10.54 -24.73 -22.97
C ALA A 26 -9.47 -23.77 -23.50
N SER A 27 -9.66 -23.19 -24.69
CA SER A 27 -8.73 -22.21 -25.28
C SER A 27 -8.57 -20.94 -24.44
N TYR A 28 -9.59 -20.58 -23.65
CA TYR A 28 -9.53 -19.49 -22.69
C TYR A 28 -9.09 -19.97 -21.30
N ALA A 29 -9.70 -21.04 -20.80
CA ALA A 29 -9.47 -21.53 -19.44
C ALA A 29 -8.03 -22.01 -19.22
N VAL A 30 -7.45 -22.78 -20.15
CA VAL A 30 -6.11 -23.35 -19.97
C VAL A 30 -5.03 -22.27 -19.84
N PRO A 31 -4.94 -21.27 -20.75
CA PRO A 31 -4.00 -20.16 -20.57
C PRO A 31 -4.25 -19.35 -19.29
N TYR A 32 -5.51 -19.07 -18.97
CA TYR A 32 -5.87 -18.33 -17.76
C TYR A 32 -5.36 -19.06 -16.50
N PHE A 33 -5.68 -20.35 -16.34
CA PHE A 33 -5.22 -21.15 -15.21
C PHE A 33 -3.69 -21.28 -15.17
N ALA A 34 -3.04 -21.42 -16.32
CA ALA A 34 -1.57 -21.48 -16.38
C ALA A 34 -0.93 -20.21 -15.84
N VAL A 35 -1.45 -19.03 -16.20
CA VAL A 35 -1.00 -17.73 -15.67
C VAL A 35 -1.26 -17.63 -14.18
N SER A 36 -2.48 -17.94 -13.72
CA SER A 36 -2.83 -17.86 -12.30
C SER A 36 -1.97 -18.78 -11.43
N VAL A 37 -1.69 -20.01 -11.89
CA VAL A 37 -0.80 -20.94 -11.18
C VAL A 37 0.63 -20.43 -11.15
N LYS A 38 1.13 -19.89 -12.26
CA LYS A 38 2.46 -19.28 -12.33
C LYS A 38 2.60 -18.10 -11.36
N GLU A 39 1.64 -17.19 -11.36
CA GLU A 39 1.61 -16.04 -10.45
C GLU A 39 1.57 -16.47 -8.99
N ALA A 40 0.71 -17.43 -8.64
CA ALA A 40 0.65 -17.98 -7.28
C ALA A 40 1.98 -18.63 -6.85
N TYR A 41 2.68 -19.30 -7.76
CA TYR A 41 3.99 -19.89 -7.48
C TYR A 41 5.09 -18.84 -7.27
N GLU A 42 5.11 -17.79 -8.09
CA GLU A 42 6.03 -16.66 -7.98
C GLU A 42 5.77 -15.84 -6.71
N ASN A 43 4.50 -15.70 -6.33
CA ASN A 43 4.05 -14.92 -5.19
C ASN A 43 3.89 -15.75 -3.92
N ARG A 44 4.27 -17.04 -3.91
CA ARG A 44 4.00 -17.96 -2.79
C ARG A 44 4.48 -17.44 -1.43
N GLU A 45 5.64 -16.80 -1.36
CA GLU A 45 6.17 -16.27 -0.10
C GLU A 45 5.38 -15.05 0.39
N TRP A 46 4.93 -14.21 -0.54
CA TRP A 46 4.05 -13.08 -0.24
C TRP A 46 2.65 -13.55 0.18
N ILE A 47 2.13 -14.59 -0.45
CA ILE A 47 0.83 -15.18 -0.09
C ILE A 47 0.89 -15.75 1.34
N LYS A 48 2.01 -16.36 1.75
CA LYS A 48 2.21 -16.84 3.13
C LYS A 48 2.14 -15.72 4.18
N THR A 49 2.41 -14.47 3.80
CA THR A 49 2.26 -13.33 4.72
C THR A 49 0.80 -12.85 4.85
N GLY A 50 -0.14 -13.50 4.17
CA GLY A 50 -1.56 -13.14 4.18
C GLY A 50 -1.91 -11.91 3.34
N LEU A 51 -1.03 -11.51 2.40
CA LEU A 51 -1.33 -10.51 1.38
C LEU A 51 -2.15 -11.15 0.26
N ALA A 52 -3.20 -10.46 -0.19
CA ALA A 52 -3.97 -10.89 -1.36
C ALA A 52 -3.17 -10.63 -2.66
N ALA A 53 -3.46 -11.38 -3.72
CA ALA A 53 -2.74 -11.29 -4.99
C ALA A 53 -2.68 -9.85 -5.55
N TYR A 54 -3.80 -9.14 -5.53
CA TYR A 54 -3.85 -7.74 -5.99
C TYR A 54 -3.00 -6.80 -5.11
N GLU A 55 -2.93 -7.02 -3.78
CA GLU A 55 -2.06 -6.23 -2.90
C GLU A 55 -0.59 -6.46 -3.29
N ILE A 56 -0.21 -7.72 -3.56
CA ILE A 56 1.16 -8.09 -3.91
C ILE A 56 1.62 -7.37 -5.19
N ASP A 57 0.76 -7.32 -6.20
CA ASP A 57 1.07 -6.65 -7.46
C ASP A 57 1.25 -5.14 -7.26
N GLU A 58 0.41 -4.50 -6.43
CA GLU A 58 0.56 -3.10 -6.05
C GLU A 58 1.88 -2.83 -5.31
N TRP A 59 2.23 -3.65 -4.30
CA TRP A 59 3.49 -3.49 -3.57
C TRP A 59 4.73 -3.69 -4.46
N LYS A 60 4.65 -4.64 -5.39
CA LYS A 60 5.70 -4.90 -6.38
C LYS A 60 5.82 -3.76 -7.39
N HIS A 61 4.70 -3.17 -7.81
CA HIS A 61 4.70 -2.02 -8.72
C HIS A 61 5.47 -0.84 -8.13
N GLU A 62 5.31 -0.60 -6.82
CA GLU A 62 6.07 0.41 -6.08
C GLU A 62 7.50 -0.01 -5.73
N ASN A 63 7.96 -1.18 -6.17
CA ASN A 63 9.27 -1.75 -5.88
C ASN A 63 9.57 -1.88 -4.36
N ILE A 64 8.53 -2.14 -3.56
CA ILE A 64 8.65 -2.32 -2.11
C ILE A 64 8.88 -3.81 -1.82
N ALA A 65 9.92 -4.12 -1.04
CA ALA A 65 10.22 -5.50 -0.67
C ALA A 65 9.15 -6.12 0.24
N MET A 66 8.91 -7.44 0.11
CA MET A 66 7.89 -8.20 0.84
C MET A 66 7.84 -7.92 2.34
N HIS A 67 8.98 -8.00 3.03
CA HIS A 67 9.05 -7.80 4.47
C HIS A 67 8.64 -6.38 4.88
N LEU A 68 8.91 -5.39 4.03
CA LEU A 68 8.57 -3.99 4.25
C LEU A 68 7.08 -3.75 3.94
N ALA A 69 6.56 -4.33 2.85
CA ALA A 69 5.15 -4.27 2.47
C ALA A 69 4.22 -4.76 3.59
N VAL A 70 4.58 -5.87 4.25
CA VAL A 70 3.82 -6.39 5.40
C VAL A 70 3.79 -5.39 6.56
N ARG A 71 4.93 -4.77 6.88
CA ARG A 71 5.00 -3.76 7.95
C ARG A 71 4.16 -2.53 7.62
N TRP A 72 4.24 -2.01 6.39
CA TRP A 72 3.41 -0.90 5.95
C TRP A 72 1.91 -1.23 6.01
N ARG A 73 1.51 -2.41 5.53
CA ARG A 73 0.12 -2.89 5.66
C ARG A 73 -0.33 -2.96 7.12
N ASN A 74 0.52 -3.47 8.01
CA ASN A 74 0.19 -3.57 9.44
C ASN A 74 0.03 -2.20 10.10
N GLN A 75 0.68 -1.16 9.56
CA GLN A 75 0.49 0.24 9.96
C GLN A 75 -0.70 0.90 9.24
N GLY A 76 -1.47 0.15 8.46
CA GLY A 76 -2.67 0.63 7.77
C GLY A 76 -2.40 1.33 6.43
N PHE A 77 -1.16 1.33 5.94
CA PHE A 77 -0.82 1.93 4.66
C PHE A 77 -1.03 0.97 3.50
N LYS A 78 -1.35 1.54 2.34
CA LYS A 78 -1.46 0.86 1.05
C LYS A 78 -0.63 1.59 0.00
N PRO A 79 -0.16 0.92 -1.06
CA PRO A 79 0.34 1.60 -2.25
C PRO A 79 -0.74 2.49 -2.89
N PRO A 80 -0.37 3.60 -3.58
CA PRO A 80 0.96 4.21 -3.62
C PRO A 80 1.28 5.04 -2.36
N HIS A 81 0.34 5.23 -1.43
CA HIS A 81 0.52 6.10 -0.27
C HIS A 81 1.74 5.70 0.58
N ALA A 82 1.94 4.40 0.83
CA ALA A 82 3.13 3.88 1.50
C ALA A 82 4.43 4.27 0.78
N ALA A 83 4.44 4.21 -0.56
CA ALA A 83 5.61 4.55 -1.36
C ALA A 83 6.02 6.01 -1.22
N ILE A 84 5.06 6.93 -1.00
CA ILE A 84 5.35 8.33 -0.71
C ILE A 84 6.15 8.44 0.60
N TRP A 85 5.72 7.76 1.66
CA TRP A 85 6.45 7.78 2.94
C TRP A 85 7.83 7.13 2.83
N VAL A 86 7.95 6.01 2.10
CA VAL A 86 9.24 5.37 1.79
C VAL A 86 10.16 6.32 1.05
N GLY A 87 9.67 7.01 0.00
CA GLY A 87 10.45 7.97 -0.78
C GLY A 87 10.91 9.18 0.03
N ASN A 88 10.23 9.48 1.13
CA ASN A 88 10.59 10.52 2.10
C ASN A 88 11.48 9.99 3.26
N GLY A 89 11.93 8.73 3.16
CA GLY A 89 12.89 8.13 4.08
C GLY A 89 12.30 7.72 5.43
N PHE A 90 10.98 7.51 5.53
CA PHE A 90 10.36 7.01 6.75
C PHE A 90 10.33 5.48 6.77
N ASP A 91 10.48 4.93 7.98
CA ASP A 91 10.06 3.56 8.25
C ASP A 91 8.54 3.48 8.53
N PRO A 92 7.92 2.30 8.42
CA PRO A 92 6.48 2.14 8.60
C PRO A 92 5.95 2.63 9.95
N GLU A 93 6.65 2.34 11.04
CA GLU A 93 6.24 2.64 12.40
C GLU A 93 6.37 4.14 12.70
N GLU A 94 7.44 4.77 12.21
CA GLU A 94 7.60 6.21 12.27
C GLU A 94 6.52 6.93 11.46
N ALA A 95 6.30 6.51 10.20
CA ALA A 95 5.26 7.05 9.34
C ALA A 95 3.86 6.88 9.95
N GLY A 96 3.59 5.73 10.58
CA GLY A 96 2.34 5.49 11.31
C GLY A 96 2.10 6.53 12.41
N LYS A 97 3.13 6.86 13.21
CA LYS A 97 3.01 7.89 14.25
C LYS A 97 2.74 9.28 13.66
N TRP A 98 3.49 9.68 12.63
CA TRP A 98 3.30 10.96 11.96
C TRP A 98 1.91 11.06 11.30
N ASN A 99 1.50 10.03 10.58
CA ASN A 99 0.20 9.99 9.91
C ASN A 99 -0.96 10.02 10.93
N ASN A 100 -0.84 9.30 12.06
CA ASN A 100 -1.81 9.36 13.15
C ASN A 100 -1.87 10.73 13.82
N GLY A 101 -0.74 11.45 13.87
CA GLY A 101 -0.67 12.85 14.29
C GLY A 101 -1.25 13.84 13.28
N GLY A 102 -1.78 13.37 12.15
CA GLY A 102 -2.36 14.21 11.10
C GLY A 102 -1.31 14.97 10.28
N PHE A 103 -0.10 14.44 10.17
CA PHE A 103 0.96 14.99 9.33
C PHE A 103 1.00 14.32 7.97
N ALA A 104 1.14 15.12 6.93
CA ALA A 104 1.53 14.62 5.61
C ALA A 104 3.04 14.31 5.58
N PRO A 105 3.53 13.42 4.69
CA PRO A 105 4.95 13.03 4.63
C PRO A 105 5.92 14.22 4.57
N TYR A 106 5.63 15.22 3.73
CA TYR A 106 6.49 16.40 3.58
C TYR A 106 6.52 17.26 4.85
N GLU A 107 5.38 17.36 5.55
CA GLU A 107 5.26 18.12 6.79
C GLU A 107 6.04 17.39 7.90
N ALA A 108 5.86 16.07 7.99
CA ALA A 108 6.56 15.21 8.93
C ALA A 108 8.08 15.33 8.80
N ILE A 109 8.63 15.41 7.58
CA ILE A 109 10.07 15.65 7.38
C ILE A 109 10.49 16.96 8.01
N LEU A 110 9.77 18.04 7.75
CA LEU A 110 10.14 19.36 8.25
C LEU A 110 10.16 19.38 9.79
N TRP A 111 9.19 18.76 10.45
CA TRP A 111 9.20 18.63 11.90
C TRP A 111 10.32 17.72 12.41
N ARG A 112 10.49 16.54 11.81
CA ARG A 112 11.53 15.57 12.17
C ARG A 112 12.94 16.15 12.04
N ASP A 113 13.23 16.80 10.91
CA ASP A 113 14.55 17.37 10.61
C ASP A 113 14.87 18.57 11.53
N ASN A 114 13.84 19.18 12.14
CA ASN A 114 13.97 20.19 13.19
C ASN A 114 14.01 19.60 14.62
N GLY A 115 14.12 18.27 14.75
CA GLY A 115 14.29 17.59 16.03
C GLY A 115 13.00 17.47 16.86
N PHE A 116 11.84 17.52 16.21
CA PHE A 116 10.57 17.22 16.88
C PHE A 116 10.19 15.75 16.70
N THR A 117 9.65 15.17 17.77
CA THR A 117 8.95 13.89 17.69
C THR A 117 7.54 14.10 17.14
N PRO A 118 6.87 13.05 16.61
CA PRO A 118 5.48 13.15 16.17
C PRO A 118 4.54 13.74 17.23
N ASP A 119 4.68 13.33 18.49
CA ASP A 119 3.84 13.79 19.60
C ASP A 119 4.11 15.26 19.95
N GLU A 120 5.38 15.68 19.98
CA GLU A 120 5.74 17.09 20.19
C GLU A 120 5.19 17.96 19.06
N ALA A 121 5.42 17.56 17.81
CA ALA A 121 4.94 18.26 16.63
C ALA A 121 3.41 18.39 16.65
N ALA A 122 2.70 17.31 17.01
CA ALA A 122 1.23 17.32 17.14
C ALA A 122 0.77 18.35 18.17
N ALA A 123 1.44 18.42 19.32
CA ALA A 123 1.12 19.40 20.37
C ALA A 123 1.35 20.85 19.92
N TRP A 124 2.44 21.13 19.20
CA TRP A 124 2.71 22.44 18.61
C TRP A 124 1.69 22.81 17.53
N LYS A 125 1.40 21.89 16.60
CA LYS A 125 0.41 22.06 15.53
C LYS A 125 -0.98 22.31 16.09
N ALA A 126 -1.39 21.60 17.13
CA ALA A 126 -2.67 21.80 17.81
C ALA A 126 -2.80 23.21 18.45
N ASN A 127 -1.68 23.84 18.80
CA ASN A 127 -1.64 25.22 19.28
C ASN A 127 -1.43 26.25 18.15
N GLY A 128 -1.50 25.83 16.88
CA GLY A 128 -1.42 26.70 15.72
C GLY A 128 -0.01 27.18 15.39
N PHE A 129 1.01 26.36 15.70
CA PHE A 129 2.40 26.64 15.38
C PHE A 129 2.89 25.79 14.20
N TYR A 130 3.78 26.40 13.41
CA TYR A 130 4.63 25.70 12.45
C TYR A 130 5.98 25.33 13.10
N TYR A 131 6.73 24.40 12.53
CA TYR A 131 8.01 23.93 13.09
C TYR A 131 9.00 25.07 13.38
N SER A 132 9.03 26.09 12.51
CA SER A 132 9.91 27.26 12.64
C SER A 132 9.56 28.11 13.86
N GLU A 133 8.27 28.35 14.11
CA GLU A 133 7.80 29.06 15.29
C GLU A 133 8.01 28.22 16.55
N ALA A 134 7.68 26.93 16.49
CA ALA A 134 7.84 25.99 17.61
C ALA A 134 9.29 25.93 18.10
N ASN A 135 10.28 25.98 17.20
CA ASN A 135 11.70 26.01 17.55
C ASN A 135 12.07 27.22 18.41
N LEU A 136 11.58 28.40 18.06
CA LEU A 136 11.86 29.63 18.82
C LEU A 136 11.33 29.53 20.25
N TRP A 137 10.11 29.02 20.41
CA TRP A 137 9.50 28.83 21.71
C TRP A 137 10.17 27.70 22.52
N LYS A 138 10.50 26.58 21.87
CA LYS A 138 11.22 25.45 22.48
C LYS A 138 12.61 25.86 22.97
N ALA A 139 13.35 26.67 22.20
CA ALA A 139 14.65 27.22 22.59
C ALA A 139 14.57 28.13 23.84
N ASN A 140 13.41 28.74 24.06
CA ASN A 140 13.12 29.55 25.25
C ASN A 140 12.50 28.73 26.41
N ASN A 141 12.49 27.40 26.32
CA ASN A 141 11.88 26.48 27.28
C ASN A 141 10.38 26.76 27.54
N VAL A 142 9.65 27.20 26.52
CA VAL A 142 8.20 27.46 26.61
C VAL A 142 7.43 26.27 26.03
N SER A 143 6.41 25.80 26.75
CA SER A 143 5.54 24.72 26.30
C SER A 143 4.63 25.15 25.14
N PRO A 144 4.13 24.23 24.30
CA PRO A 144 3.18 24.56 23.23
C PRO A 144 1.93 25.30 23.72
N ALA A 145 1.40 24.91 24.89
CA ALA A 145 0.21 25.51 25.47
C ALA A 145 0.47 26.96 25.94
N ASP A 146 1.59 27.19 26.64
CA ASP A 146 1.97 28.53 27.10
C ASP A 146 2.30 29.44 25.92
N ALA A 147 3.01 28.93 24.93
CA ALA A 147 3.30 29.63 23.69
C ALA A 147 2.00 30.04 22.98
N GLY A 148 1.01 29.16 22.90
CA GLY A 148 -0.30 29.44 22.30
C GLY A 148 -1.04 30.57 23.03
N ILE A 149 -0.97 30.61 24.36
CA ILE A 149 -1.54 31.69 25.17
C ILE A 149 -0.82 33.02 24.88
N ARG A 150 0.51 33.02 24.83
CA ARG A 150 1.33 34.22 24.56
C ARG A 150 1.12 34.75 23.13
N LYS A 151 1.05 33.87 22.12
CA LYS A 151 0.73 34.22 20.74
C LYS A 151 -0.61 34.95 20.63
N LYS A 152 -1.65 34.50 21.35
CA LYS A 152 -2.95 35.17 21.41
C LYS A 152 -2.90 36.57 22.05
N LYS A 153 -1.92 36.82 22.93
CA LYS A 153 -1.65 38.14 23.52
C LYS A 153 -0.75 39.03 22.65
N GLY A 154 -0.24 38.51 21.53
CA GLY A 154 0.73 39.20 20.67
C GLY A 154 2.17 39.15 21.19
N GLU A 155 2.45 38.33 22.20
CA GLU A 155 3.80 38.14 22.74
C GLU A 155 4.55 37.09 21.92
N TRP A 156 5.81 37.41 21.55
CA TRP A 156 6.70 36.52 20.81
C TRP A 156 8.07 36.41 21.50
N PRO A 157 8.73 35.24 21.44
CA PRO A 157 10.09 35.08 21.94
C PRO A 157 11.02 36.01 21.17
N LYS A 158 11.98 36.59 21.90
CA LYS A 158 13.04 37.43 21.32
C LYS A 158 14.17 36.58 20.76
#